data_AF-A0A077NDL8-F1
#
_entry.id   AF-A0A077NDL8-F1
#
_cell.length_a   1.000
_cell.length_b   1.000
_cell.length_c   1.000
_cell.angle_alpha   90.00
_cell.angle_beta   90.00
_cell.angle_gamma   90.00
#
_symmetry.space_group_name_H-M   'P 1'
#
loop_
_entity.id
_entity.type
_entity.pdbx_description
1 polymer ?
#
loop_
_entity_poly.entity_id
_entity_poly.type
_entity_poly.pdbx_seq_one_letter_code
_entity_poly.pdbx_strand_id
1 'polypeptide(L)'
;MPTYSVYTQIKSNVPAEKLFYDLIISRQDAEGNHHILLDVEKAQLQSNYETQKHITQETDDDLSVIYIMQIMLYRKHGSNTIQALQTPFKKMYTLGEFVAGKACSDNKRENACYFESTAETKPVSDGDNTIELKITIPERVFIAKEYPVGHEKDPFEKIKIESEIQDRIAKKTYPRQGWASLCGPAAFFYCLQKDRPDIYEQSARELWKYGKTKIGRLEIKPGDGCRHPSGSFYNNGAPTISGLDWITLASLRDSENAIFGYNQVEAETAGVTMWGKLTEWFEKAGYEKIFDNISIFSHSNINDIITLNDYIRKGYIVVSLISVGMLNGSAGETSGKNHWIVWEGEVSSKGKSINLDSENEIVNLNMFTWGGISERVKPNNNLNYFLKHTFGGLVFKPIK
;
A
#
# COMPACT_ATOMS: atom_id res chain seq x y z
N MET A 1 18.45 -5.45 23.49
CA MET A 1 17.94 -4.47 22.48
C MET A 1 17.11 -3.42 23.23
N PRO A 2 16.89 -2.20 22.72
CA PRO A 2 16.12 -1.19 23.45
C PRO A 2 14.64 -1.60 23.63
N THR A 3 14.06 -1.13 24.73
CA THR A 3 12.61 -1.09 24.94
C THR A 3 12.12 0.35 24.87
N TYR A 4 10.87 0.56 24.50
CA TYR A 4 10.29 1.89 24.39
C TYR A 4 9.03 2.04 25.24
N SER A 5 8.82 3.25 25.78
CA SER A 5 7.54 3.61 26.40
C SER A 5 6.61 4.17 25.33
N VAL A 6 5.48 3.51 25.09
CA VAL A 6 4.51 3.89 24.04
C VAL A 6 3.11 4.08 24.63
N TYR A 7 2.34 4.96 23.99
CA TYR A 7 0.93 5.21 24.31
C TYR A 7 0.23 5.85 23.10
N THR A 8 -1.10 5.89 23.14
CA THR A 8 -1.95 6.50 22.11
C THR A 8 -3.17 7.14 22.78
N GLN A 9 -4.01 7.80 21.98
CA GLN A 9 -5.21 8.48 22.44
C GLN A 9 -6.43 8.00 21.64
N ILE A 10 -7.55 7.86 22.34
CA ILE A 10 -8.86 7.58 21.73
C ILE A 10 -9.79 8.79 21.85
N LYS A 11 -10.91 8.79 21.12
CA LYS A 11 -11.92 9.85 21.24
C LYS A 11 -13.24 9.29 21.77
N SER A 12 -13.76 9.87 22.86
CA SER A 12 -15.04 9.47 23.45
C SER A 12 -15.70 10.62 24.23
N ASN A 13 -17.01 10.51 24.47
CA ASN A 13 -17.77 11.31 25.44
C ASN A 13 -18.20 10.49 26.68
N VAL A 14 -17.86 9.20 26.72
CA VAL A 14 -18.14 8.31 27.85
C VAL A 14 -17.04 8.51 28.90
N PRO A 15 -17.34 8.58 30.20
CA PRO A 15 -16.31 8.70 31.23
C PRO A 15 -15.21 7.64 31.10
N ALA A 16 -13.95 8.07 31.09
CA ALA A 16 -12.80 7.22 30.78
C ALA A 16 -12.68 6.03 31.74
N GLU A 17 -13.08 6.17 33.01
CA GLU A 17 -13.07 5.09 33.98
C GLU A 17 -14.04 3.94 33.64
N LYS A 18 -14.98 4.18 32.73
CA LYS A 18 -15.92 3.18 32.22
C LYS A 18 -15.46 2.54 30.91
N LEU A 19 -14.29 2.90 30.40
CA LEU A 19 -13.74 2.42 29.15
C LEU A 19 -12.46 1.62 29.39
N PHE A 20 -12.40 0.47 28.73
CA PHE A 20 -11.25 -0.41 28.72
C PHE A 20 -10.80 -0.63 27.28
N TYR A 21 -9.56 -1.05 27.10
CA TYR A 21 -9.00 -1.30 25.79
C TYR A 21 -8.09 -2.51 25.76
N ASP A 22 -8.06 -3.17 24.61
CA ASP A 22 -6.92 -3.97 24.20
C ASP A 22 -6.07 -3.12 23.24
N LEU A 23 -4.74 -3.21 23.36
CA LEU A 23 -3.79 -2.53 22.47
C LEU A 23 -2.75 -3.53 21.99
N ILE A 24 -2.75 -3.78 20.68
CA ILE A 24 -1.74 -4.59 20.01
C ILE A 24 -0.95 -3.68 19.07
N ILE A 25 0.38 -3.75 19.12
CA ILE A 25 1.27 -3.12 18.15
C ILE A 25 2.10 -4.24 17.56
N SER A 26 1.95 -4.49 16.26
CA SER A 26 2.65 -5.58 15.57
C SER A 26 2.96 -5.24 14.12
N ARG A 27 3.91 -5.96 13.53
CA ARG A 27 4.19 -5.92 12.10
C ARG A 27 4.17 -7.32 11.51
N GLN A 28 3.83 -7.43 10.24
CA GLN A 28 3.89 -8.69 9.49
C GLN A 28 5.03 -8.64 8.48
N ASP A 29 5.88 -9.66 8.44
CA ASP A 29 6.94 -9.76 7.44
C ASP A 29 6.47 -10.40 6.11
N ALA A 30 7.39 -10.51 5.14
CA ALA A 30 7.14 -11.05 3.81
C ALA A 30 6.66 -12.52 3.79
N GLU A 31 7.04 -13.29 4.82
CA GLU A 31 6.64 -14.68 5.02
C GLU A 31 5.27 -14.80 5.70
N GLY A 32 4.76 -13.68 6.23
CA GLY A 32 3.49 -13.62 6.92
C GLY A 32 3.60 -13.78 8.44
N ASN A 33 4.81 -13.87 8.99
CA ASN A 33 5.01 -13.99 10.43
C ASN A 33 4.68 -12.66 11.11
N HIS A 34 4.01 -12.75 12.26
CA HIS A 34 3.65 -11.58 13.06
C HIS A 34 4.67 -11.34 14.16
N HIS A 35 5.25 -10.14 14.17
CA HIS A 35 6.18 -9.68 15.18
C HIS A 35 5.44 -8.73 16.12
N ILE A 36 5.15 -9.19 17.33
CA ILE A 36 4.39 -8.44 18.34
C ILE A 36 5.36 -7.57 19.14
N LEU A 37 5.20 -6.25 19.06
CA LEU A 37 5.95 -5.28 19.85
C LEU A 37 5.29 -5.00 21.20
N LEU A 38 3.95 -5.00 21.22
CA LEU A 38 3.14 -4.79 22.41
C LEU A 38 1.82 -5.56 22.29
N ASP A 39 1.40 -6.18 23.40
CA ASP A 39 0.09 -6.81 23.53
C ASP A 39 -0.44 -6.56 24.95
N VAL A 40 -1.50 -5.78 25.06
CA VAL A 40 -2.12 -5.36 26.31
C VAL A 40 -3.59 -5.70 26.24
N GLU A 41 -4.09 -6.40 27.25
CA GLU A 41 -5.49 -6.78 27.34
C GLU A 41 -6.21 -6.03 28.46
N LYS A 42 -7.43 -5.56 28.17
CA LYS A 42 -8.41 -5.01 29.13
C LYS A 42 -7.83 -3.98 30.10
N ALA A 43 -6.91 -3.13 29.62
CA ALA A 43 -6.39 -2.02 30.41
C ALA A 43 -7.42 -0.88 30.49
N GLN A 44 -7.40 -0.11 31.57
CA GLN A 44 -8.30 1.04 31.75
C GLN A 44 -7.68 2.31 31.17
N LEU A 45 -8.49 3.13 30.50
CA LEU A 45 -8.04 4.44 30.01
C LEU A 45 -7.73 5.42 31.14
N GLN A 46 -6.82 6.35 30.86
CA GLN A 46 -6.58 7.50 31.72
C GLN A 46 -7.69 8.55 31.56
N SER A 47 -7.83 9.45 32.53
CA SER A 47 -8.88 10.48 32.54
C SER A 47 -8.85 11.44 31.34
N ASN A 48 -7.71 11.56 30.67
CA ASN A 48 -7.50 12.34 29.45
C ASN A 48 -7.71 11.53 28.14
N TYR A 49 -8.29 10.33 28.22
CA TYR A 49 -8.53 9.42 27.10
C TYR A 49 -7.28 8.87 26.42
N GLU A 50 -6.13 8.97 27.07
CA GLU A 50 -4.92 8.27 26.67
C GLU A 50 -4.92 6.84 27.22
N THR A 51 -4.32 5.94 26.46
CA THR A 51 -3.90 4.65 27.01
C THR A 51 -2.87 4.88 28.12
N GLN A 52 -2.72 3.93 29.04
CA GLN A 52 -1.56 3.90 29.91
C GLN A 52 -0.28 3.84 29.07
N LYS A 53 0.83 4.31 29.65
CA LYS A 53 2.15 4.12 29.07
C LYS A 53 2.57 2.68 29.26
N HIS A 54 2.91 2.02 28.17
CA HIS A 54 3.32 0.62 28.14
C HIS A 54 4.75 0.50 27.65
N ILE A 55 5.50 -0.43 28.25
CA ILE A 55 6.85 -0.76 27.80
C ILE A 55 6.74 -1.84 26.74
N THR A 56 7.34 -1.62 25.58
CA THR A 56 7.38 -2.60 24.50
C THR A 56 8.26 -3.80 24.85
N GLN A 57 8.10 -4.88 24.10
CA GLN A 57 9.15 -5.89 23.99
C GLN A 57 10.45 -5.26 23.45
N GLU A 58 11.56 -5.93 23.70
CA GLU A 58 12.87 -5.55 23.14
C GLU A 58 12.85 -5.65 21.61
N THR A 59 13.38 -4.64 20.91
CA THR A 59 13.47 -4.65 19.44
C THR A 59 14.72 -3.94 18.95
N ASP A 60 15.35 -4.46 17.89
CA ASP A 60 16.45 -3.82 17.15
C ASP A 60 15.96 -2.97 15.97
N ASP A 61 14.65 -2.82 15.81
CA ASP A 61 14.07 -2.03 14.75
C ASP A 61 14.40 -0.54 14.89
N ASP A 62 14.69 0.08 13.75
CA ASP A 62 14.88 1.53 13.67
C ASP A 62 13.56 2.27 13.93
N LEU A 63 13.66 3.52 14.38
CA LEU A 63 12.49 4.37 14.60
C LEU A 63 11.64 4.59 13.34
N SER A 64 12.19 4.38 12.13
CA SER A 64 11.44 4.45 10.88
C SER A 64 10.55 3.24 10.60
N VAL A 65 10.73 2.11 11.32
CA VAL A 65 9.97 0.88 11.06
C VAL A 65 8.49 1.08 11.36
N ILE A 66 7.64 0.65 10.43
CA ILE A 66 6.18 0.84 10.50
C ILE A 66 5.54 -0.37 11.18
N TYR A 67 4.67 -0.10 12.15
CA TYR A 67 3.84 -1.08 12.82
C TYR A 67 2.35 -0.78 12.62
N ILE A 68 1.53 -1.83 12.67
CA ILE A 68 0.07 -1.74 12.76
C ILE A 68 -0.33 -1.67 14.23
N MET A 69 -0.94 -0.56 14.61
CA MET A 69 -1.65 -0.44 15.87
C MET A 69 -3.06 -1.00 15.72
N GLN A 70 -3.49 -1.84 16.66
CA GLN A 70 -4.86 -2.31 16.78
C GLN A 70 -5.41 -1.95 18.16
N ILE A 71 -6.62 -1.38 18.20
CA ILE A 71 -7.32 -1.04 19.43
C ILE A 71 -8.72 -1.64 19.40
N MET A 72 -9.03 -2.49 20.37
CA MET A 72 -10.40 -2.87 20.70
C MET A 72 -10.85 -2.06 21.92
N LEU A 73 -12.02 -1.44 21.86
CA LEU A 73 -12.59 -0.73 23.02
C LEU A 73 -13.70 -1.55 23.65
N TYR A 74 -13.80 -1.42 24.97
CA TYR A 74 -14.84 -2.04 25.78
C TYR A 74 -15.47 -1.02 26.71
N ARG A 75 -16.75 -1.22 26.97
CA ARG A 75 -17.57 -0.38 27.85
C ARG A 75 -18.02 -1.18 29.07
N LYS A 76 -17.75 -0.66 30.27
CA LYS A 76 -18.20 -1.26 31.52
C LYS A 76 -19.59 -0.78 31.91
N HIS A 77 -20.61 -1.63 31.78
CA HIS A 77 -21.98 -1.34 32.15
C HIS A 77 -22.41 -2.19 33.36
N GLY A 78 -22.49 -1.57 34.54
CA GLY A 78 -22.69 -2.28 35.80
C GLY A 78 -21.49 -3.19 36.13
N SER A 79 -21.75 -4.47 36.35
CA SER A 79 -20.73 -5.52 36.52
C SER A 79 -20.20 -6.07 35.21
N ASN A 80 -20.84 -5.78 34.08
CA ASN A 80 -20.50 -6.35 32.78
C ASN A 80 -19.55 -5.45 32.00
N THR A 81 -18.71 -6.07 31.17
CA THR A 81 -17.87 -5.38 30.19
C THR A 81 -18.27 -5.87 28.81
N ILE A 82 -18.70 -4.95 27.95
CA ILE A 82 -19.19 -5.23 26.59
C ILE A 82 -18.25 -4.64 25.56
N GLN A 83 -18.14 -5.28 24.38
CA GLN A 83 -17.38 -4.71 23.27
C GLN A 83 -18.07 -3.44 22.76
N ALA A 84 -17.31 -2.35 22.71
CA ALA A 84 -17.77 -1.06 22.21
C ALA A 84 -17.54 -0.91 20.70
N LEU A 85 -16.56 -1.61 20.13
CA LEU A 85 -16.33 -1.70 18.69
C LEU A 85 -16.72 -3.09 18.17
N GLN A 86 -17.23 -3.16 16.95
CA GLN A 86 -17.53 -4.43 16.28
C GLN A 86 -16.25 -5.17 15.86
N THR A 87 -15.23 -4.41 15.45
CA THR A 87 -13.91 -4.93 15.07
C THR A 87 -12.83 -3.98 15.58
N PRO A 88 -11.58 -4.46 15.79
CA PRO A 88 -10.50 -3.60 16.22
C PRO A 88 -10.28 -2.45 15.24
N PHE A 89 -10.09 -1.24 15.76
CA PHE A 89 -9.60 -0.11 14.98
C PHE A 89 -8.13 -0.37 14.63
N LYS A 90 -7.77 -0.24 13.35
CA LYS A 90 -6.39 -0.42 12.87
C LYS A 90 -5.82 0.87 12.28
N LYS A 91 -4.54 1.16 12.52
CA LYS A 91 -3.81 2.27 11.88
C LYS A 91 -2.29 2.06 11.87
N MET A 92 -1.63 2.56 10.83
CA MET A 92 -0.17 2.55 10.70
C MET A 92 0.47 3.73 11.44
N TYR A 93 1.56 3.44 12.17
CA TYR A 93 2.49 4.44 12.68
C TYR A 93 3.91 3.86 12.66
N THR A 94 4.90 4.74 12.53
CA THR A 94 6.30 4.38 12.75
C THR A 94 6.59 4.17 14.23
N LEU A 95 7.61 3.37 14.57
CA LEU A 95 8.09 3.21 15.95
C LEU A 95 8.41 4.58 16.57
N GLY A 96 9.07 5.46 15.83
CA GLY A 96 9.36 6.84 16.24
C GLY A 96 8.11 7.67 16.55
N GLU A 97 7.02 7.48 15.81
CA GLU A 97 5.74 8.14 16.11
C GLU A 97 5.12 7.62 17.42
N PHE A 98 5.23 6.33 17.73
CA PHE A 98 4.80 5.82 19.04
C PHE A 98 5.64 6.38 20.19
N VAL A 99 6.98 6.35 20.04
CA VAL A 99 7.91 6.86 21.05
C VAL A 99 7.69 8.35 21.31
N ALA A 100 7.38 9.12 20.26
CA ALA A 100 7.13 10.55 20.36
C ALA A 100 5.71 10.91 20.83
N GLY A 101 4.84 9.93 21.12
CA GLY A 101 3.45 10.17 21.50
C GLY A 101 2.60 10.76 20.35
N LYS A 102 2.98 10.50 19.10
CA LYS A 102 2.33 10.99 17.87
C LYS A 102 1.46 9.94 17.19
N ALA A 103 1.23 8.79 17.83
CA ALA A 103 0.36 7.72 17.34
C ALA A 103 -1.14 8.04 17.48
N CYS A 104 -1.56 9.24 17.09
CA CYS A 104 -2.94 9.71 17.08
C CYS A 104 -3.14 10.79 16.00
N SER A 105 -4.39 11.03 15.61
CA SER A 105 -4.77 12.07 14.64
C SER A 105 -5.64 13.14 15.28
N ASP A 106 -5.50 14.38 14.83
CA ASP A 106 -6.43 15.46 15.19
C ASP A 106 -7.83 15.22 14.61
N ASN A 107 -7.91 14.47 13.50
CA ASN A 107 -9.18 14.05 12.94
C ASN A 107 -9.76 12.86 13.72
N LYS A 108 -10.86 13.10 14.44
CA LYS A 108 -11.54 12.08 15.26
C LYS A 108 -11.83 10.76 14.53
N ARG A 109 -12.10 10.78 13.22
CA ARG A 109 -12.46 9.58 12.44
C ARG A 109 -11.27 8.68 12.11
N GLU A 110 -10.06 9.18 12.32
CA GLU A 110 -8.80 8.48 12.11
C GLU A 110 -8.19 7.99 13.44
N ASN A 111 -9.00 7.91 14.50
CA ASN A 111 -8.65 7.32 15.80
C ASN A 111 -9.69 6.25 16.18
N ALA A 112 -9.34 5.38 17.12
CA ALA A 112 -10.33 4.57 17.82
C ALA A 112 -11.30 5.49 18.56
N CYS A 113 -12.60 5.26 18.40
CA CYS A 113 -13.61 6.13 18.99
C CYS A 113 -14.87 5.38 19.39
N TYR A 114 -15.48 5.79 20.50
CA TYR A 114 -16.75 5.27 20.98
C TYR A 114 -17.54 6.41 21.61
N PHE A 115 -18.79 6.58 21.21
CA PHE A 115 -19.65 7.65 21.73
C PHE A 115 -21.02 7.09 22.09
N GLU A 116 -21.56 7.52 23.23
CA GLU A 116 -22.93 7.22 23.65
C GLU A 116 -23.81 8.47 23.49
N SER A 117 -25.08 8.27 23.12
CA SER A 117 -26.06 9.36 23.21
C SER A 117 -26.26 9.72 24.69
N THR A 118 -26.33 11.02 24.99
CA THR A 118 -26.70 11.50 26.33
C THR A 118 -28.20 11.57 26.54
N ALA A 119 -28.99 11.31 25.50
CA ALA A 119 -30.45 11.34 25.59
C ALA A 119 -30.97 10.05 26.23
N GLU A 120 -31.78 10.19 27.28
CA GLU A 120 -32.42 9.07 27.98
C GLU A 120 -33.81 8.81 27.38
N THR A 121 -34.07 7.58 26.95
CA THR A 121 -35.41 7.14 26.56
C THR A 121 -36.28 6.98 27.81
N LYS A 122 -37.51 7.49 27.78
CA LYS A 122 -38.50 7.33 28.86
C LYS A 122 -39.66 6.43 28.41
N PRO A 123 -40.44 5.86 29.35
CA PRO A 123 -41.63 5.09 29.02
C PRO A 123 -42.63 5.91 28.18
N VAL A 124 -43.23 5.29 27.16
CA VAL A 124 -44.20 5.94 26.26
C VAL A 124 -45.40 6.55 27.01
N SER A 125 -45.71 6.06 28.22
CA SER A 125 -46.75 6.60 29.10
C SER A 125 -46.52 8.06 29.51
N ASP A 126 -45.27 8.52 29.46
CA ASP A 126 -44.88 9.83 29.99
C ASP A 126 -44.92 10.93 28.90
N GLY A 127 -45.44 10.62 27.72
CA GLY A 127 -45.56 11.54 26.58
C GLY A 127 -44.67 11.19 25.40
N ASP A 128 -44.54 12.13 24.45
CA ASP A 128 -43.63 11.98 23.31
C ASP A 128 -42.17 11.94 23.79
N ASN A 129 -41.53 10.78 23.60
CA ASN A 129 -40.15 10.49 23.97
C ASN A 129 -39.29 10.20 22.73
N THR A 130 -39.69 10.72 21.58
CA THR A 130 -38.95 10.55 20.33
C THR A 130 -37.63 11.31 20.40
N ILE A 131 -36.52 10.58 20.35
CA ILE A 131 -35.17 11.15 20.26
C ILE A 131 -34.71 11.05 18.81
N GLU A 132 -34.48 12.19 18.18
CA GLU A 132 -33.89 12.23 16.84
C GLU A 132 -32.36 12.12 16.93
N LEU A 133 -31.81 10.99 16.46
CA LEU A 133 -30.37 10.78 16.37
C LEU A 133 -29.89 11.10 14.95
N LYS A 134 -29.12 12.17 14.80
CA LYS A 134 -28.46 12.50 13.53
C LYS A 134 -27.18 11.70 13.34
N ILE A 135 -27.30 10.55 12.69
CA ILE A 135 -26.13 9.74 12.28
C ILE A 135 -25.57 10.33 10.98
N THR A 136 -24.39 10.96 11.05
CA THR A 136 -23.72 11.49 9.86
C THR A 136 -22.78 10.44 9.28
N ILE A 137 -23.23 9.74 8.25
CA ILE A 137 -22.38 8.86 7.44
C ILE A 137 -21.69 9.75 6.40
N PRO A 138 -20.34 9.83 6.35
CA PRO A 138 -19.69 10.54 5.26
C PRO A 138 -20.07 9.92 3.92
N GLU A 139 -20.13 10.76 2.90
CA GLU A 139 -20.10 10.27 1.53
C GLU A 139 -18.84 9.41 1.31
N ARG A 140 -18.99 8.35 0.51
CA ARG A 140 -17.87 7.51 0.14
C ARG A 140 -16.87 8.33 -0.67
N VAL A 141 -15.60 8.20 -0.32
CA VAL A 141 -14.52 9.01 -0.89
C VAL A 141 -14.34 8.79 -2.39
N PHE A 142 -14.39 7.54 -2.84
CA PHE A 142 -14.20 7.19 -4.25
C PHE A 142 -15.53 6.87 -4.91
N ILE A 143 -15.88 7.56 -5.98
CA ILE A 143 -17.13 7.38 -6.73
C ILE A 143 -16.84 7.55 -8.22
N ALA A 144 -17.00 6.48 -9.01
CA ALA A 144 -16.92 6.60 -10.47
C ALA A 144 -18.18 7.31 -10.99
N LYS A 145 -18.02 8.30 -11.87
CA LYS A 145 -19.15 9.13 -12.33
C LYS A 145 -20.20 8.31 -13.09
N GLU A 146 -19.75 7.35 -13.89
CA GLU A 146 -20.58 6.46 -14.70
C GLU A 146 -21.15 5.29 -13.89
N TYR A 147 -20.55 4.98 -12.73
CA TYR A 147 -20.94 3.88 -11.85
C TYR A 147 -21.03 4.36 -10.39
N PRO A 148 -22.02 5.22 -10.07
CA PRO A 148 -22.16 5.81 -8.75
C PRO A 148 -22.50 4.78 -7.67
N VAL A 149 -22.54 5.21 -6.40
CA VAL A 149 -22.91 4.37 -5.26
C VAL A 149 -24.25 3.66 -5.52
N GLY A 150 -24.25 2.33 -5.41
CA GLY A 150 -25.44 1.49 -5.63
C GLY A 150 -25.63 1.01 -7.07
N HIS A 151 -24.79 1.44 -8.02
CA HIS A 151 -24.78 0.88 -9.36
C HIS A 151 -24.22 -0.56 -9.36
N GLU A 152 -24.79 -1.47 -10.14
CA GLU A 152 -24.36 -2.88 -10.27
C GLU A 152 -22.89 -3.09 -10.70
N LYS A 153 -22.23 -2.03 -11.17
CA LYS A 153 -20.87 -2.01 -11.72
C LYS A 153 -19.97 -1.07 -10.96
N ASP A 154 -20.40 -0.60 -9.80
CA ASP A 154 -19.62 0.26 -8.93
C ASP A 154 -18.25 -0.39 -8.62
N PRO A 155 -17.13 0.16 -9.12
CA PRO A 155 -15.84 -0.45 -8.93
C PRO A 155 -15.34 -0.32 -7.48
N PHE A 156 -15.89 0.62 -6.71
CA PHE A 156 -15.42 0.96 -5.36
C PHE A 156 -16.33 0.40 -4.26
N GLU A 157 -17.19 -0.56 -4.58
CA GLU A 157 -18.05 -1.21 -3.58
C GLU A 157 -17.20 -1.87 -2.50
N LYS A 158 -17.56 -1.66 -1.23
CA LYS A 158 -16.75 -2.10 -0.08
C LYS A 158 -16.44 -3.60 -0.10
N ILE A 159 -17.45 -4.43 -0.39
CA ILE A 159 -17.30 -5.90 -0.40
C ILE A 159 -16.30 -6.32 -1.50
N LYS A 160 -16.38 -5.69 -2.67
CA LYS A 160 -15.46 -5.93 -3.78
C LYS A 160 -14.02 -5.54 -3.41
N ILE A 161 -13.84 -4.34 -2.86
CA ILE A 161 -12.52 -3.86 -2.41
C ILE A 161 -11.92 -4.77 -1.35
N GLU A 162 -12.70 -5.17 -0.33
CA GLU A 162 -12.20 -6.08 0.70
C GLU A 162 -11.82 -7.45 0.11
N SER A 163 -12.63 -7.98 -0.82
CA SER A 163 -12.29 -9.24 -1.52
C SER A 163 -11.00 -9.13 -2.33
N GLU A 164 -10.83 -8.05 -3.10
CA GLU A 164 -9.61 -7.79 -3.88
C GLU A 164 -8.38 -7.65 -2.96
N ILE A 165 -8.52 -6.99 -1.80
CA ILE A 165 -7.46 -6.92 -0.79
C ILE A 165 -7.10 -8.31 -0.29
N GLN A 166 -8.07 -9.16 0.06
CA GLN A 166 -7.78 -10.52 0.53
C GLN A 166 -7.06 -11.36 -0.55
N ASP A 167 -7.40 -11.20 -1.82
CA ASP A 167 -6.70 -11.88 -2.91
C ASP A 167 -5.25 -11.39 -3.08
N ARG A 168 -4.97 -10.10 -2.81
CA ARG A 168 -3.61 -9.54 -2.77
C ARG A 168 -2.81 -10.12 -1.61
N ILE A 169 -3.37 -10.15 -0.41
CA ILE A 169 -2.68 -10.68 0.78
C ILE A 169 -2.41 -12.18 0.64
N ALA A 170 -3.34 -12.93 0.04
CA ALA A 170 -3.15 -14.33 -0.30
C ALA A 170 -2.22 -14.56 -1.52
N LYS A 171 -1.63 -13.49 -2.09
CA LYS A 171 -0.75 -13.53 -3.28
C LYS A 171 -1.37 -14.24 -4.49
N LYS A 172 -2.71 -14.30 -4.58
CA LYS A 172 -3.44 -14.87 -5.73
C LYS A 172 -3.41 -13.93 -6.92
N THR A 173 -3.31 -12.64 -6.65
CA THR A 173 -3.31 -11.58 -7.65
C THR A 173 -2.31 -10.48 -7.25
N TYR A 174 -1.87 -9.69 -8.23
CA TYR A 174 -0.87 -8.62 -8.05
C TYR A 174 -1.37 -7.29 -8.63
N PRO A 175 -0.77 -6.15 -8.22
CA PRO A 175 -1.25 -4.83 -8.62
C PRO A 175 -1.24 -4.70 -10.14
N ARG A 176 -2.39 -4.35 -10.71
CA ARG A 176 -2.60 -4.39 -12.16
C ARG A 176 -2.96 -3.00 -12.67
N GLN A 177 -2.00 -2.38 -13.35
CA GLN A 177 -2.16 -1.07 -13.98
C GLN A 177 -3.20 -1.02 -15.12
N GLY A 178 -3.63 -2.17 -15.65
CA GLY A 178 -4.48 -2.22 -16.84
C GLY A 178 -3.79 -1.57 -18.05
N TRP A 179 -4.55 -0.80 -18.82
CA TRP A 179 -4.02 0.02 -19.92
C TRP A 179 -3.49 1.39 -19.46
N ALA A 180 -3.54 1.69 -18.16
CA ALA A 180 -3.07 2.95 -17.63
C ALA A 180 -1.53 2.98 -17.52
N SER A 181 -0.95 4.17 -17.70
CA SER A 181 0.49 4.46 -17.57
C SER A 181 0.98 4.43 -16.11
N LEU A 182 0.67 3.37 -15.37
CA LEU A 182 0.88 3.21 -13.93
C LEU A 182 1.91 2.11 -13.56
N CYS A 183 2.85 1.78 -14.46
CA CYS A 183 3.88 0.76 -14.19
C CYS A 183 4.79 1.10 -13.00
N GLY A 184 5.11 2.39 -12.79
CA GLY A 184 5.87 2.84 -11.62
C GLY A 184 5.13 2.59 -10.30
N PRO A 185 3.90 3.11 -10.12
CA PRO A 185 3.07 2.78 -8.97
C PRO A 185 2.85 1.27 -8.78
N ALA A 186 2.64 0.52 -9.87
CA ALA A 186 2.46 -0.92 -9.80
C ALA A 186 3.72 -1.63 -9.26
N ALA A 187 4.91 -1.23 -9.72
CA ALA A 187 6.18 -1.76 -9.21
C ALA A 187 6.34 -1.47 -7.71
N PHE A 188 6.04 -0.24 -7.26
CA PHE A 188 6.10 0.14 -5.84
C PHE A 188 5.14 -0.70 -4.98
N PHE A 189 3.86 -0.75 -5.35
CA PHE A 189 2.86 -1.49 -4.57
C PHE A 189 3.04 -3.01 -4.64
N TYR A 190 3.64 -3.52 -5.72
CA TYR A 190 4.02 -4.93 -5.80
C TYR A 190 5.12 -5.28 -4.79
N CYS A 191 6.18 -4.46 -4.71
CA CYS A 191 7.22 -4.64 -3.70
C CYS A 191 6.64 -4.53 -2.29
N LEU A 192 5.76 -3.55 -2.05
CA LEU A 192 5.11 -3.36 -0.76
C LEU A 192 4.21 -4.55 -0.36
N GLN A 193 3.42 -5.08 -1.30
CA GLN A 193 2.61 -6.29 -1.08
C GLN A 193 3.48 -7.49 -0.73
N LYS A 194 4.65 -7.63 -1.35
CA LYS A 194 5.57 -8.75 -1.15
C LYS A 194 6.26 -8.67 0.21
N ASP A 195 6.78 -7.51 0.57
CA ASP A 195 7.59 -7.32 1.77
C ASP A 195 6.75 -7.11 3.03
N ARG A 196 5.68 -6.31 2.92
CA ARG A 196 4.84 -5.85 4.04
C ARG A 196 3.35 -5.88 3.65
N PRO A 197 2.76 -7.09 3.53
CA PRO A 197 1.36 -7.25 3.14
C PRO A 197 0.38 -6.52 4.08
N ASP A 198 0.72 -6.39 5.37
CA ASP A 198 -0.04 -5.62 6.36
C ASP A 198 -0.09 -4.11 6.05
N ILE A 199 1.03 -3.53 5.60
CA ILE A 199 1.10 -2.13 5.17
C ILE A 199 0.31 -1.94 3.87
N TYR A 200 0.41 -2.87 2.91
CA TYR A 200 -0.39 -2.81 1.68
C TYR A 200 -1.89 -2.80 2.01
N GLU A 201 -2.35 -3.78 2.82
CA GLU A 201 -3.74 -3.91 3.25
C GLU A 201 -4.24 -2.63 3.92
N GLN A 202 -3.51 -2.14 4.92
CA GLN A 202 -3.94 -0.98 5.70
C GLN A 202 -3.92 0.30 4.84
N SER A 203 -2.96 0.44 3.92
CA SER A 203 -2.91 1.56 2.98
C SER A 203 -4.13 1.59 2.06
N ALA A 204 -4.52 0.45 1.51
CA ALA A 204 -5.70 0.34 0.64
C ALA A 204 -7.00 0.69 1.39
N ARG A 205 -7.15 0.18 2.62
CA ARG A 205 -8.32 0.49 3.47
C ARG A 205 -8.38 1.96 3.86
N GLU A 206 -7.24 2.57 4.21
CA GLU A 206 -7.19 3.99 4.57
C GLU A 206 -7.50 4.87 3.37
N LEU A 207 -6.98 4.56 2.18
CA LEU A 207 -7.33 5.27 0.95
C LEU A 207 -8.84 5.16 0.68
N TRP A 208 -9.41 3.95 0.65
CA TRP A 208 -10.85 3.78 0.40
C TRP A 208 -11.72 4.53 1.43
N LYS A 209 -11.34 4.47 2.71
CA LYS A 209 -12.15 5.02 3.82
C LYS A 209 -11.98 6.52 4.02
N TYR A 210 -10.76 7.04 3.88
CA TYR A 210 -10.38 8.41 4.24
C TYR A 210 -9.90 9.26 3.06
N GLY A 211 -9.63 8.65 1.91
CA GLY A 211 -9.07 9.34 0.74
C GLY A 211 -7.63 9.76 0.90
N LYS A 212 -6.93 9.20 1.89
CA LYS A 212 -5.51 9.41 2.13
C LYS A 212 -4.94 8.27 2.95
N THR A 213 -3.63 8.07 2.83
CA THR A 213 -2.83 7.20 3.70
C THR A 213 -1.43 7.79 3.88
N LYS A 214 -0.71 7.34 4.91
CA LYS A 214 0.68 7.67 5.15
C LYS A 214 1.48 6.40 5.39
N ILE A 215 2.39 6.07 4.46
CA ILE A 215 3.29 4.92 4.55
C ILE A 215 4.67 5.45 4.96
N GLY A 216 5.02 5.34 6.24
CA GLY A 216 6.25 5.94 6.76
C GLY A 216 6.21 7.46 6.58
N ARG A 217 7.04 8.01 5.69
CA ARG A 217 7.02 9.43 5.31
C ARG A 217 6.29 9.72 3.99
N LEU A 218 5.82 8.70 3.29
CA LEU A 218 5.09 8.84 2.02
C LEU A 218 3.62 9.15 2.30
N GLU A 219 3.22 10.40 2.08
CA GLU A 219 1.80 10.79 2.11
C GLU A 219 1.18 10.58 0.73
N ILE A 220 0.07 9.84 0.68
CA ILE A 220 -0.74 9.66 -0.52
C ILE A 220 -2.10 10.29 -0.25
N LYS A 221 -2.42 11.35 -0.98
CA LYS A 221 -3.64 12.14 -0.86
C LYS A 221 -4.08 12.62 -2.25
N PRO A 222 -4.84 11.79 -3.00
CA PRO A 222 -5.32 12.15 -4.33
C PRO A 222 -6.25 13.37 -4.31
N GLY A 223 -6.20 14.13 -5.39
CA GLY A 223 -7.12 15.18 -5.72
C GLY A 223 -8.53 14.67 -6.03
N ASP A 224 -9.44 15.61 -6.23
CA ASP A 224 -10.85 15.30 -6.44
C ASP A 224 -11.12 14.50 -7.72
N GLY A 225 -10.39 14.80 -8.81
CA GLY A 225 -10.53 14.07 -10.07
C GLY A 225 -10.18 12.59 -9.99
N CYS A 226 -9.14 12.23 -9.22
CA CYS A 226 -8.76 10.84 -9.00
C CYS A 226 -9.75 10.11 -8.07
N ARG A 227 -10.37 10.83 -7.13
CA ARG A 227 -11.43 10.30 -6.25
C ARG A 227 -12.78 10.17 -6.96
N HIS A 228 -13.04 11.02 -7.95
CA HIS A 228 -14.25 11.02 -8.76
C HIS A 228 -13.95 10.84 -10.26
N PRO A 229 -13.36 9.68 -10.65
CA PRO A 229 -12.93 9.47 -12.03
C PRO A 229 -14.11 9.39 -13.00
N SER A 230 -13.88 9.86 -14.22
CA SER A 230 -14.70 9.58 -15.41
C SER A 230 -14.03 8.53 -16.29
N GLY A 231 -14.84 7.83 -17.09
CA GLY A 231 -14.38 6.85 -18.08
C GLY A 231 -14.76 5.42 -17.76
N SER A 232 -14.54 4.52 -18.73
CA SER A 232 -15.01 3.15 -18.60
C SER A 232 -14.07 2.28 -17.77
N PHE A 233 -14.51 1.92 -16.56
CA PHE A 233 -13.88 0.87 -15.74
C PHE A 233 -14.06 -0.54 -16.32
N TYR A 234 -14.87 -0.69 -17.37
CA TYR A 234 -15.18 -1.98 -17.99
C TYR A 234 -15.09 -1.89 -19.52
N ASN A 235 -14.51 -2.90 -20.17
CA ASN A 235 -14.54 -3.07 -21.61
C ASN A 235 -15.13 -4.45 -21.92
N ASN A 236 -16.23 -4.50 -22.69
CA ASN A 236 -16.99 -5.72 -22.97
C ASN A 236 -17.34 -6.55 -21.72
N GLY A 237 -17.65 -5.87 -20.61
CA GLY A 237 -17.98 -6.49 -19.33
C GLY A 237 -16.77 -6.91 -18.47
N ALA A 238 -15.55 -6.87 -18.99
CA ALA A 238 -14.33 -7.14 -18.23
C ALA A 238 -13.75 -5.85 -17.63
N PRO A 239 -13.31 -5.83 -16.35
CA PRO A 239 -12.66 -4.66 -15.77
C PRO A 239 -11.39 -4.24 -16.54
N THR A 240 -11.29 -2.97 -16.91
CA THR A 240 -10.08 -2.38 -17.51
C THR A 240 -9.00 -2.14 -16.45
N ILE A 241 -9.44 -1.71 -15.26
CA ILE A 241 -8.67 -1.61 -14.02
C ILE A 241 -9.61 -1.89 -12.84
N SER A 242 -9.12 -2.58 -11.80
CA SER A 242 -9.92 -2.85 -10.60
C SER A 242 -10.10 -1.58 -9.76
N GLY A 243 -11.12 -1.58 -8.89
CA GLY A 243 -11.31 -0.47 -7.95
C GLY A 243 -10.13 -0.33 -7.00
N LEU A 244 -9.60 -1.46 -6.50
CA LEU A 244 -8.42 -1.47 -5.64
C LEU A 244 -7.16 -0.93 -6.35
N ASP A 245 -6.92 -1.33 -7.60
CA ASP A 245 -5.77 -0.84 -8.37
C ASP A 245 -5.91 0.65 -8.70
N TRP A 246 -7.12 1.16 -8.97
CA TRP A 246 -7.33 2.60 -9.11
C TRP A 246 -7.04 3.33 -7.80
N ILE A 247 -7.63 2.87 -6.69
CA ILE A 247 -7.47 3.47 -5.36
C ILE A 247 -6.01 3.53 -4.94
N THR A 248 -5.21 2.52 -5.26
CA THR A 248 -3.79 2.47 -4.86
C THR A 248 -2.90 3.17 -5.90
N LEU A 249 -2.90 2.68 -7.14
CA LEU A 249 -1.94 3.07 -8.17
C LEU A 249 -2.22 4.49 -8.69
N ALA A 250 -3.46 4.82 -9.01
CA ALA A 250 -3.82 6.14 -9.51
C ALA A 250 -3.68 7.20 -8.41
N SER A 251 -4.04 6.87 -7.17
CA SER A 251 -3.86 7.79 -6.04
C SER A 251 -2.39 8.14 -5.79
N LEU A 252 -1.48 7.16 -5.83
CA LEU A 252 -0.05 7.44 -5.69
C LEU A 252 0.46 8.34 -6.82
N ARG A 253 0.04 8.08 -8.06
CA ARG A 253 0.40 8.90 -9.21
C ARG A 253 -0.13 10.33 -9.10
N ASP A 254 -1.40 10.49 -8.72
CA ASP A 254 -2.08 11.79 -8.65
C ASP A 254 -1.60 12.65 -7.48
N SER A 255 -1.26 12.02 -6.34
CA SER A 255 -0.78 12.71 -5.14
C SER A 255 0.52 13.51 -5.35
N GLU A 256 1.29 13.20 -6.39
CA GLU A 256 2.57 13.84 -6.64
C GLU A 256 2.48 15.25 -7.24
N ASN A 257 1.36 15.68 -7.83
CA ASN A 257 1.08 17.03 -8.34
C ASN A 257 2.30 17.88 -8.81
N ALA A 258 3.25 17.26 -9.51
CA ALA A 258 4.35 17.90 -10.19
C ALA A 258 4.20 17.59 -11.69
N ILE A 259 3.42 18.45 -12.36
CA ILE A 259 3.40 18.76 -13.80
C ILE A 259 2.26 18.17 -14.67
N PHE A 260 1.48 17.15 -14.28
CA PHE A 260 0.23 16.82 -15.02
C PHE A 260 -0.83 16.15 -14.12
N GLY A 261 -2.00 16.77 -13.98
CA GLY A 261 -3.15 16.14 -13.32
C GLY A 261 -3.62 14.92 -14.12
N TYR A 262 -3.70 13.76 -13.48
CA TYR A 262 -4.17 12.53 -14.11
C TYR A 262 -5.66 12.34 -13.80
N ASN A 263 -6.52 12.90 -14.64
CA ASN A 263 -7.97 12.95 -14.41
C ASN A 263 -8.78 12.02 -15.34
N GLN A 264 -8.16 11.11 -16.09
CA GLN A 264 -8.84 10.20 -17.02
C GLN A 264 -8.25 8.78 -17.00
N VAL A 265 -9.11 7.76 -17.07
CA VAL A 265 -8.75 6.32 -17.18
C VAL A 265 -7.96 6.02 -18.47
N GLU A 266 -8.09 6.89 -19.48
CA GLU A 266 -7.61 6.71 -20.86
C GLU A 266 -6.43 7.62 -21.25
N ALA A 267 -5.77 8.28 -20.30
CA ALA A 267 -4.62 9.14 -20.60
C ALA A 267 -3.37 8.28 -20.97
N GLU A 268 -3.33 7.81 -22.22
CA GLU A 268 -2.25 7.02 -22.82
C GLU A 268 -0.94 7.79 -23.05
N THR A 269 -0.91 9.11 -22.83
CA THR A 269 0.17 9.97 -23.36
C THR A 269 0.68 11.03 -22.38
N ALA A 270 1.30 10.62 -21.25
CA ALA A 270 2.31 11.45 -20.55
C ALA A 270 3.09 10.69 -19.45
N GLY A 271 4.29 10.22 -19.80
CA GLY A 271 5.41 10.05 -18.87
C GLY A 271 5.42 8.78 -18.01
N VAL A 272 6.27 7.83 -18.38
CA VAL A 272 6.82 6.84 -17.43
C VAL A 272 7.24 7.56 -16.15
N THR A 273 6.94 6.99 -14.97
CA THR A 273 7.40 7.57 -13.71
C THR A 273 8.91 7.78 -13.75
N MET A 274 9.39 9.00 -13.52
CA MET A 274 10.83 9.26 -13.50
C MET A 274 11.50 8.47 -12.37
N TRP A 275 12.69 7.93 -12.60
CA TRP A 275 13.38 7.07 -11.62
C TRP A 275 13.64 7.76 -10.28
N GLY A 276 13.90 9.08 -10.29
CA GLY A 276 14.05 9.87 -9.07
C GLY A 276 12.77 9.89 -8.22
N LYS A 277 11.60 9.93 -8.86
CA LYS A 277 10.30 9.86 -8.18
C LYS A 277 10.00 8.47 -7.65
N LEU A 278 10.32 7.44 -8.42
CA LEU A 278 10.20 6.07 -7.94
C LEU A 278 11.10 5.86 -6.71
N THR A 279 12.36 6.30 -6.76
CA THR A 279 13.28 6.28 -5.62
C THR A 279 12.71 6.99 -4.39
N GLU A 280 12.17 8.21 -4.59
CA GLU A 280 11.56 9.00 -3.51
C GLU A 280 10.41 8.25 -2.83
N TRP A 281 9.54 7.57 -3.59
CA TRP A 281 8.45 6.76 -3.03
C TRP A 281 8.96 5.62 -2.17
N PHE A 282 9.94 4.85 -2.67
CA PHE A 282 10.57 3.76 -1.92
C PHE A 282 11.22 4.27 -0.62
N GLU A 283 12.05 5.31 -0.70
CA GLU A 283 12.76 5.86 0.47
C GLU A 283 11.83 6.54 1.49
N LYS A 284 10.74 7.15 1.03
CA LYS A 284 9.71 7.70 1.93
C LYS A 284 8.91 6.59 2.60
N ALA A 285 8.63 5.49 1.89
CA ALA A 285 7.92 4.35 2.44
C ALA A 285 8.75 3.57 3.48
N GLY A 286 10.08 3.68 3.44
CA GLY A 286 10.99 3.06 4.41
C GLY A 286 12.00 2.08 3.80
N TYR A 287 12.04 1.95 2.48
CA TYR A 287 13.09 1.18 1.79
C TYR A 287 14.41 1.95 1.81
N GLU A 288 15.53 1.22 1.82
CA GLU A 288 16.86 1.80 1.69
C GLU A 288 17.37 1.57 0.26
N LYS A 289 17.62 2.65 -0.50
CA LYS A 289 18.29 2.51 -1.80
C LYS A 289 19.77 2.21 -1.58
N ILE A 290 20.25 1.12 -2.17
CA ILE A 290 21.66 0.70 -2.06
C ILE A 290 22.45 0.89 -3.35
N PHE A 291 21.77 0.96 -4.50
CA PHE A 291 22.42 1.11 -5.79
C PHE A 291 21.44 1.64 -6.84
N ASP A 292 21.95 2.39 -7.81
CA ASP A 292 21.28 2.68 -9.07
C ASP A 292 22.27 2.85 -10.21
N ASN A 293 21.91 2.37 -11.40
CA ASN A 293 22.66 2.58 -12.64
C ASN A 293 21.75 2.98 -13.80
N ILE A 294 20.66 3.69 -13.50
CA ILE A 294 19.74 4.19 -14.52
C ILE A 294 20.50 5.13 -15.47
N SER A 295 20.51 4.80 -16.76
CA SER A 295 21.17 5.62 -17.78
C SER A 295 20.16 6.40 -18.61
N ILE A 296 20.44 7.69 -18.81
CA ILE A 296 19.64 8.58 -19.67
C ILE A 296 20.06 8.45 -21.14
N PHE A 297 21.34 8.23 -21.40
CA PHE A 297 21.93 8.35 -22.75
C PHE A 297 22.40 7.01 -23.33
N SER A 298 22.51 5.96 -22.51
CA SER A 298 22.99 4.65 -22.94
C SER A 298 22.02 3.54 -22.54
N HIS A 299 22.23 2.38 -23.14
CA HIS A 299 21.66 1.11 -22.72
C HIS A 299 22.53 0.47 -21.63
N SER A 300 21.99 -0.53 -20.94
CA SER A 300 22.78 -1.37 -20.04
C SER A 300 23.84 -2.16 -20.81
N ASN A 301 24.94 -2.45 -20.13
CA ASN A 301 25.98 -3.37 -20.60
C ASN A 301 25.98 -4.68 -19.77
N ILE A 302 26.81 -5.63 -20.16
CA ILE A 302 26.86 -6.95 -19.49
C ILE A 302 27.22 -6.87 -18.01
N ASN A 303 28.11 -5.95 -17.61
CA ASN A 303 28.48 -5.75 -16.21
C ASN A 303 27.31 -5.17 -15.40
N ASP A 304 26.47 -4.35 -16.00
CA ASP A 304 25.23 -3.88 -15.35
C ASP A 304 24.34 -5.07 -14.98
N ILE A 305 24.12 -5.99 -15.92
CA ILE A 305 23.27 -7.16 -15.69
C ILE A 305 23.88 -8.13 -14.68
N ILE A 306 25.18 -8.36 -14.74
CA ILE A 306 25.90 -9.15 -13.73
C ILE A 306 25.71 -8.51 -12.34
N THR A 307 25.90 -7.20 -12.24
CA THR A 307 25.74 -6.46 -10.98
C THR A 307 24.31 -6.55 -10.43
N LEU A 308 23.29 -6.44 -11.28
CA LEU A 308 21.89 -6.57 -10.88
C LEU A 308 21.54 -8.02 -10.47
N ASN A 309 22.07 -9.03 -11.17
CA ASN A 309 21.94 -10.43 -10.76
C ASN A 309 22.58 -10.67 -9.39
N ASP A 310 23.74 -10.08 -9.10
CA ASP A 310 24.38 -10.16 -7.79
C ASP A 310 23.50 -9.61 -6.67
N TYR A 311 22.77 -8.52 -6.93
CA TYR A 311 21.83 -7.97 -5.98
C TYR A 311 20.60 -8.88 -5.76
N ILE A 312 20.06 -9.47 -6.83
CA ILE A 312 19.00 -10.48 -6.71
C ILE A 312 19.45 -11.67 -5.83
N ARG A 313 20.67 -12.18 -6.05
CA ARG A 313 21.22 -13.29 -5.26
C ARG A 313 21.39 -12.95 -3.77
N LYS A 314 21.59 -11.68 -3.45
CA LYS A 314 21.69 -11.17 -2.07
C LYS A 314 20.31 -10.89 -1.44
N GLY A 315 19.21 -11.13 -2.15
CA GLY A 315 17.85 -10.91 -1.66
C GLY A 315 17.38 -9.46 -1.75
N TYR A 316 18.03 -8.63 -2.57
CA TYR A 316 17.59 -7.25 -2.79
C TYR A 316 16.53 -7.15 -3.87
N ILE A 317 15.78 -6.05 -3.84
CA ILE A 317 14.77 -5.73 -4.85
C ILE A 317 15.46 -5.02 -6.00
N VAL A 318 15.26 -5.50 -7.23
CA VAL A 318 15.71 -4.83 -8.45
C VAL A 318 14.50 -4.35 -9.27
N VAL A 319 14.41 -3.04 -9.47
CA VAL A 319 13.38 -2.40 -10.29
C VAL A 319 14.05 -1.76 -11.50
N SER A 320 13.78 -2.27 -12.70
CA SER A 320 14.50 -1.84 -13.92
C SER A 320 13.65 -1.02 -14.86
N LEU A 321 14.28 -0.02 -15.48
CA LEU A 321 13.72 0.76 -16.56
C LEU A 321 14.05 0.06 -17.88
N ILE A 322 13.02 -0.23 -18.65
CA ILE A 322 13.15 -0.98 -19.89
C ILE A 322 12.38 -0.32 -21.04
N SER A 323 12.58 -0.86 -22.23
CA SER A 323 11.66 -0.69 -23.34
C SER A 323 10.61 -1.80 -23.34
N VAL A 324 9.34 -1.40 -23.31
CA VAL A 324 8.20 -2.31 -23.33
C VAL A 324 8.19 -3.22 -24.56
N GLY A 325 8.84 -2.78 -25.65
CA GLY A 325 9.01 -3.55 -26.87
C GLY A 325 9.69 -4.89 -26.68
N MET A 326 10.54 -5.03 -25.65
CA MET A 326 11.20 -6.29 -25.33
C MET A 326 10.24 -7.35 -24.77
N LEU A 327 9.08 -6.93 -24.25
CA LEU A 327 8.15 -7.82 -23.59
C LEU A 327 7.27 -8.56 -24.60
N ASN A 328 7.12 -9.86 -24.38
CA ASN A 328 6.14 -10.70 -25.06
C ASN A 328 4.71 -10.24 -24.72
N GLY A 329 3.90 -10.01 -25.75
CA GLY A 329 2.57 -9.41 -25.64
C GLY A 329 2.52 -7.90 -25.87
N SER A 330 3.64 -7.24 -26.16
CA SER A 330 3.65 -5.84 -26.64
C SER A 330 3.24 -5.73 -28.12
N ALA A 331 2.60 -4.63 -28.51
CA ALA A 331 2.07 -4.42 -29.86
C ALA A 331 3.15 -4.19 -30.95
N GLY A 332 4.42 -4.10 -30.57
CA GLY A 332 5.53 -3.84 -31.50
C GLY A 332 6.87 -3.70 -30.79
N GLU A 333 7.96 -3.68 -31.56
CA GLU A 333 9.28 -3.35 -31.04
C GLU A 333 9.35 -1.85 -30.74
N THR A 334 9.86 -1.50 -29.57
CA THR A 334 10.13 -0.11 -29.19
C THR A 334 11.52 -0.06 -28.56
N SER A 335 12.20 1.07 -28.69
CA SER A 335 13.54 1.30 -28.10
C SER A 335 13.54 2.44 -27.08
N GLY A 336 12.34 2.93 -26.71
CA GLY A 336 12.17 4.02 -25.76
C GLY A 336 12.20 3.55 -24.31
N LYS A 337 12.61 4.44 -23.40
CA LYS A 337 12.54 4.26 -21.95
C LYS A 337 11.11 4.50 -21.49
N ASN A 338 10.29 3.47 -21.40
CA ASN A 338 8.84 3.66 -21.24
C ASN A 338 8.18 2.73 -20.24
N HIS A 339 8.90 1.78 -19.62
CA HIS A 339 8.26 0.81 -18.75
C HIS A 339 9.14 0.35 -17.57
N TRP A 340 8.51 0.19 -16.42
CA TRP A 340 9.13 -0.33 -15.19
C TRP A 340 8.75 -1.79 -14.98
N ILE A 341 9.74 -2.60 -14.60
CA ILE A 341 9.56 -4.01 -14.21
C ILE A 341 10.24 -4.26 -12.87
N VAL A 342 9.77 -5.25 -12.12
CA VAL A 342 10.46 -5.77 -10.93
C VAL A 342 10.97 -7.17 -11.23
N TRP A 343 12.24 -7.42 -10.93
CA TRP A 343 12.86 -8.72 -11.21
C TRP A 343 12.43 -9.74 -10.16
N GLU A 344 11.99 -10.92 -10.61
CA GLU A 344 11.61 -12.07 -9.77
C GLU A 344 12.54 -13.26 -10.01
N GLY A 345 13.79 -12.95 -10.37
CA GLY A 345 14.84 -13.90 -10.67
C GLY A 345 16.02 -13.23 -11.34
N GLU A 346 17.08 -14.00 -11.56
CA GLU A 346 18.23 -13.55 -12.33
C GLU A 346 17.91 -13.55 -13.83
N VAL A 347 18.50 -12.61 -14.57
CA VAL A 347 18.66 -12.78 -16.01
C VAL A 347 19.56 -14.01 -16.19
N SER A 348 19.09 -14.99 -16.96
CA SER A 348 19.79 -16.26 -17.12
C SER A 348 19.63 -16.82 -18.53
N SER A 349 20.57 -17.68 -18.94
CA SER A 349 20.45 -18.52 -20.12
C SER A 349 20.40 -19.98 -19.71
N LYS A 350 19.32 -20.69 -20.08
CA LYS A 350 19.12 -22.12 -19.76
C LYS A 350 19.36 -22.44 -18.27
N GLY A 351 18.93 -21.54 -17.37
CA GLY A 351 19.11 -21.67 -15.93
C GLY A 351 20.51 -21.35 -15.39
N LYS A 352 21.42 -20.86 -16.23
CA LYS A 352 22.75 -20.38 -15.81
C LYS A 352 22.79 -18.86 -15.79
N SER A 353 23.31 -18.28 -14.71
CA SER A 353 23.52 -16.84 -14.61
C SER A 353 24.44 -16.33 -15.71
N ILE A 354 24.14 -15.14 -16.22
CA ILE A 354 24.92 -14.46 -17.24
C ILE A 354 26.33 -14.14 -16.72
N ASN A 355 27.33 -14.34 -17.58
CA ASN A 355 28.72 -13.94 -17.36
C ASN A 355 29.26 -13.21 -18.60
N LEU A 356 30.53 -12.81 -18.59
CA LEU A 356 31.13 -12.01 -19.66
C LEU A 356 31.10 -12.68 -21.05
N ASP A 357 31.03 -14.01 -21.12
CA ASP A 357 31.01 -14.78 -22.38
C ASP A 357 29.59 -15.04 -22.91
N SER A 358 28.55 -14.56 -22.23
CA SER A 358 27.13 -14.85 -22.53
C SER A 358 26.49 -13.98 -23.63
N GLU A 359 27.24 -13.14 -24.36
CA GLU A 359 26.67 -12.12 -25.27
C GLU A 359 25.68 -12.67 -26.31
N ASN A 360 25.93 -13.88 -26.81
CA ASN A 360 25.12 -14.54 -27.84
C ASN A 360 24.11 -15.53 -27.28
N GLU A 361 24.07 -15.72 -25.97
CA GLU A 361 23.16 -16.67 -25.33
C GLU A 361 21.74 -16.12 -25.33
N ILE A 362 20.75 -17.00 -25.58
CA ILE A 362 19.34 -16.67 -25.43
C ILE A 362 19.06 -16.47 -23.95
N VAL A 363 18.53 -15.31 -23.59
CA VAL A 363 18.30 -14.96 -22.18
C VAL A 363 16.82 -14.84 -21.88
N ASN A 364 16.48 -15.08 -20.62
CA ASN A 364 15.17 -14.82 -20.08
C ASN A 364 15.26 -14.19 -18.70
N LEU A 365 14.16 -13.59 -18.28
CA LEU A 365 14.01 -12.99 -16.96
C LEU A 365 12.58 -13.21 -16.49
N ASN A 366 12.45 -13.89 -15.35
CA ASN A 366 11.19 -13.90 -14.61
C ASN A 366 11.00 -12.54 -13.96
N MET A 367 9.88 -11.87 -14.24
CA MET A 367 9.64 -10.50 -13.78
C MET A 367 8.17 -10.27 -13.46
N PHE A 368 7.91 -9.34 -12.55
CA PHE A 368 6.61 -8.72 -12.40
C PHE A 368 6.42 -7.57 -13.39
N THR A 369 5.33 -7.65 -14.15
CA THR A 369 4.85 -6.61 -15.06
C THR A 369 3.37 -6.81 -15.37
N TRP A 370 2.61 -5.74 -15.59
CA TRP A 370 1.19 -5.79 -15.98
C TRP A 370 0.29 -6.67 -15.08
N GLY A 371 0.61 -6.75 -13.78
CA GLY A 371 -0.18 -7.51 -12.81
C GLY A 371 0.10 -9.01 -12.78
N GLY A 372 1.18 -9.49 -13.40
CA GLY A 372 1.58 -10.89 -13.37
C GLY A 372 3.09 -11.09 -13.25
N ILE A 373 3.48 -12.26 -12.75
CA ILE A 373 4.87 -12.72 -12.67
C ILE A 373 5.07 -13.79 -13.73
N SER A 374 6.00 -13.56 -14.64
CA SER A 374 6.33 -14.54 -15.68
C SER A 374 7.62 -14.18 -16.39
N GLU A 375 8.17 -15.17 -17.07
CA GLU A 375 9.17 -14.99 -18.11
C GLU A 375 8.56 -14.25 -19.32
N ARG A 376 9.00 -13.01 -19.54
CA ARG A 376 8.36 -12.09 -20.50
C ARG A 376 9.29 -11.57 -21.58
N VAL A 377 10.58 -11.91 -21.60
CA VAL A 377 11.45 -11.52 -22.72
C VAL A 377 10.95 -12.22 -24.00
N LYS A 378 10.85 -11.49 -25.12
CA LYS A 378 10.45 -12.10 -26.40
C LYS A 378 11.33 -13.33 -26.72
N PRO A 379 10.74 -14.47 -27.11
CA PRO A 379 11.50 -15.71 -27.36
C PRO A 379 12.63 -15.55 -28.38
N ASN A 380 13.67 -16.37 -28.24
CA ASN A 380 14.83 -16.46 -29.15
C ASN A 380 15.71 -15.19 -29.25
N ASN A 381 15.53 -14.23 -28.34
CA ASN A 381 16.41 -13.07 -28.27
C ASN A 381 17.60 -13.33 -27.35
N ASN A 382 18.77 -12.84 -27.76
CA ASN A 382 20.01 -13.02 -27.02
C ASN A 382 20.26 -11.88 -26.00
N LEU A 383 21.33 -12.00 -25.23
CA LEU A 383 21.73 -11.00 -24.25
C LEU A 383 21.94 -9.62 -24.90
N ASN A 384 22.57 -9.53 -26.07
CA ASN A 384 22.74 -8.25 -26.76
C ASN A 384 21.40 -7.54 -27.05
N TYR A 385 20.36 -8.29 -27.42
CA TYR A 385 19.01 -7.75 -27.54
C TYR A 385 18.49 -7.24 -26.20
N PHE A 386 18.61 -8.02 -25.13
CA PHE A 386 18.16 -7.63 -23.78
C PHE A 386 18.87 -6.35 -23.30
N LEU A 387 20.18 -6.26 -23.51
CA LEU A 387 21.00 -5.09 -23.19
C LEU A 387 20.47 -3.83 -23.89
N LYS A 388 20.20 -3.91 -25.19
CA LYS A 388 19.64 -2.79 -26.00
C LYS A 388 18.25 -2.33 -25.58
N HIS A 389 17.53 -3.09 -24.76
CA HIS A 389 16.20 -2.72 -24.28
C HIS A 389 16.15 -2.45 -22.78
N THR A 390 17.29 -2.50 -22.09
CA THR A 390 17.40 -2.22 -20.65
C THR A 390 18.21 -0.95 -20.44
N PHE A 391 17.82 -0.15 -19.44
CA PHE A 391 18.40 1.17 -19.17
C PHE A 391 18.87 1.33 -17.72
N GLY A 392 19.22 0.21 -17.10
CA GLY A 392 19.62 0.11 -15.69
C GLY A 392 18.46 -0.18 -14.74
N GLY A 393 18.78 -0.22 -13.46
CA GLY A 393 17.84 -0.48 -12.38
C GLY A 393 18.12 0.32 -11.13
N LEU A 394 17.10 0.37 -10.28
CA LEU A 394 17.14 0.82 -8.90
C LEU A 394 17.17 -0.42 -8.01
N VAL A 395 18.01 -0.39 -6.98
CA VAL A 395 18.15 -1.51 -6.04
C VAL A 395 17.88 -1.06 -4.62
N PHE A 396 17.00 -1.79 -3.95
CA PHE A 396 16.56 -1.49 -2.59
C PHE A 396 16.75 -2.67 -1.66
N LYS A 397 17.04 -2.39 -0.38
CA LYS A 397 16.81 -3.37 0.68
C LYS A 397 15.30 -3.56 0.87
N PRO A 398 14.83 -4.81 1.02
CA PRO A 398 13.45 -5.06 1.43
C PRO A 398 13.12 -4.27 2.69
N ILE A 399 11.89 -3.75 2.75
CA ILE A 399 11.45 -3.00 3.92
C ILE A 399 11.17 -3.95 5.08
N LYS A 400 11.61 -3.58 6.29
CA LYS A 400 11.38 -4.35 7.52
C LYS A 400 9.95 -4.28 8.02
#